data_AF-A0A3D3P0E7-F1
#
_entry.id   AF-A0A3D3P0E7-F1
#
_cell.length_a   1.000
_cell.length_b   1.000
_cell.length_c   1.000
_cell.angle_alpha   90.00
_cell.angle_beta   90.00
_cell.angle_gamma   90.00
#
_symmetry.space_group_name_H-M   'P 1'
#
loop_
_entity.id
_entity.type
_entity.pdbx_description
1 polymer ?
#
loop_
_entity_poly.entity_id
_entity_poly.type
_entity_poly.pdbx_seq_one_letter_code
_entity_poly.pdbx_strand_id
1 'polypeptide(L)'
;VSPAGDSDGDRAENLVPKETLHAIQGCFVQAPLRYRMSAEEVRDAYQSIEDLCGQAIVDFADASDLWILRNRRIVAQLGLWKLSSNHEHYQRAVQEAKAALEAGMPKGAEVVARFCLAKGALRDPEAEPRKVIGDFVESQGGDQASGPVLAAAALLSLDVADCERYGEYRELILKRYANHAMMWTFTSFLLDRYHRYWLFRVPFVAGWTYGRRQQWDLSRGYQDEVERYVKAELHTLDGKPYRLPEDSKGKWTAVLFTNSWVDDKRARLPSTVTRYLNPYIEKRGRDDLQVIVAVLDGEVAPIQKYLKEKPLNCEVLTVPGGVSNPLVRQLGILDEDIGTNALILRPDGSVAASLSEMTMTRSKHELIPNIISWSDEEAVMALLEKGEIEKAKDHIFTVAPPFDPKAVDGKGRPLKKPVENYVHLRARAHVYLALGDKKAALNDAEEVLQFLKEKAGWMTLLPKGLEEAEELVELLKKKGEE
;
A
#
# COMPACT_ATOMS: atom_id res chain seq x y z
N VAL A 1 14.36 7.41 -18.71
CA VAL A 1 15.76 7.84 -18.97
C VAL A 1 15.75 8.54 -20.31
N SER A 2 15.99 9.85 -20.35
CA SER A 2 16.19 10.58 -21.61
C SER A 2 17.66 10.44 -22.01
N PRO A 3 18.00 10.12 -23.27
CA PRO A 3 19.36 10.30 -23.73
C PRO A 3 19.49 11.70 -24.35
N ALA A 4 20.50 12.43 -23.88
CA ALA A 4 21.07 13.56 -24.61
C ALA A 4 22.33 13.05 -25.32
N GLY A 5 22.49 13.44 -26.59
CA GLY A 5 23.67 13.15 -27.39
C GLY A 5 23.35 13.33 -28.87
N ASP A 6 23.30 14.59 -29.31
CA ASP A 6 23.36 14.94 -30.73
C ASP A 6 24.72 14.51 -31.29
N SER A 7 24.69 13.59 -32.26
CA SER A 7 25.71 13.49 -33.30
C SER A 7 25.03 13.05 -34.58
N ASP A 8 24.97 13.99 -35.53
CA ASP A 8 24.36 13.84 -36.85
C ASP A 8 25.08 12.77 -37.70
N GLY A 9 24.28 11.91 -38.34
CA GLY A 9 24.66 11.14 -39.52
C GLY A 9 24.80 9.62 -39.35
N ASP A 10 23.68 8.88 -39.35
CA ASP A 10 23.40 7.87 -40.39
C ASP A 10 22.06 7.14 -40.13
N ARG A 11 21.12 7.27 -41.10
CA ARG A 11 19.72 6.76 -41.12
C ARG A 11 18.83 7.28 -39.98
N ALA A 12 18.07 8.34 -40.25
CA ALA A 12 16.86 8.62 -39.48
C ALA A 12 15.95 7.39 -39.56
N GLU A 13 15.89 6.62 -38.47
CA GLU A 13 14.93 5.55 -38.31
C GLU A 13 13.54 6.15 -38.58
N ASN A 14 12.76 5.52 -39.46
CA ASN A 14 11.36 5.89 -39.62
C ASN A 14 10.68 5.53 -38.29
N LEU A 15 10.44 6.53 -37.45
CA LEU A 15 9.93 6.38 -36.10
C LEU A 15 8.57 7.06 -36.00
N VAL A 16 7.72 6.52 -35.13
CA VAL A 16 6.45 7.16 -34.80
C VAL A 16 6.73 8.50 -34.09
N PRO A 17 6.05 9.60 -34.48
CA PRO A 17 6.23 10.90 -33.82
C PRO A 17 5.97 10.82 -32.30
N LYS A 18 6.83 11.50 -31.52
CA LYS A 18 6.73 11.51 -30.04
C LYS A 18 5.40 12.09 -29.58
N GLU A 19 4.87 13.07 -30.29
CA GLU A 19 3.60 13.73 -30.01
C GLU A 19 2.45 12.72 -30.13
N THR A 20 2.46 11.88 -31.16
CA THR A 20 1.51 10.77 -31.34
C THR A 20 1.62 9.78 -30.18
N LEU A 21 2.84 9.38 -29.82
CA LEU A 21 3.06 8.48 -28.71
C LEU A 21 2.61 9.08 -27.36
N HIS A 22 2.81 10.38 -27.14
CA HIS A 22 2.36 11.07 -25.93
C HIS A 22 0.84 11.23 -25.89
N ALA A 23 0.19 11.55 -27.01
CA ALA A 23 -1.26 11.65 -27.08
C ALA A 23 -1.93 10.32 -26.69
N ILE A 24 -1.46 9.22 -27.26
CA ILE A 24 -1.95 7.87 -26.91
C ILE A 24 -1.66 7.55 -25.44
N GLN A 25 -0.46 7.87 -24.95
CA GLN A 25 -0.09 7.60 -23.56
C GLN A 25 -0.96 8.38 -22.57
N GLY A 26 -1.35 9.62 -22.91
CA GLY A 26 -2.21 10.48 -22.10
C GLY A 26 -3.62 9.94 -21.93
N CYS A 27 -4.09 9.07 -22.82
CA CYS A 27 -5.39 8.41 -22.70
C CYS A 27 -5.38 7.24 -21.70
N PHE A 28 -4.21 6.71 -21.31
CA PHE A 28 -4.17 5.63 -20.31
C PHE A 28 -4.47 6.18 -18.91
N VAL A 29 -5.60 5.76 -18.36
CA VAL A 29 -5.98 6.09 -16.98
C VAL A 29 -4.97 5.49 -15.99
N GLN A 30 -4.37 6.34 -15.16
CA GLN A 30 -3.43 5.89 -14.13
C GLN A 30 -4.14 5.06 -13.06
N ALA A 31 -3.46 4.06 -12.50
CA ALA A 31 -3.92 3.42 -11.27
C ALA A 31 -3.39 4.25 -10.08
N PRO A 32 -4.20 4.50 -9.02
CA PRO A 32 -5.58 4.06 -8.80
C PRO A 32 -6.73 4.94 -9.37
N LEU A 33 -6.49 5.97 -10.19
CA LEU A 33 -7.53 6.90 -10.68
C LEU A 33 -8.71 6.17 -11.34
N ARG A 34 -8.41 5.08 -12.04
CA ARG A 34 -9.42 4.19 -12.63
C ARG A 34 -10.54 3.80 -11.67
N TYR A 35 -10.26 3.64 -10.38
CA TYR A 35 -11.26 3.23 -9.38
C TYR A 35 -12.18 4.38 -8.92
N ARG A 36 -11.91 5.61 -9.35
CA ARG A 36 -12.72 6.80 -9.08
C ARG A 36 -13.50 7.28 -10.29
N MET A 37 -13.06 6.89 -11.49
CA MET A 37 -13.77 7.17 -12.73
C MET A 37 -14.98 6.24 -12.87
N SER A 38 -16.02 6.74 -13.53
CA SER A 38 -17.15 5.92 -13.96
C SER A 38 -16.68 4.86 -14.96
N ALA A 39 -17.42 3.74 -15.04
CA ALA A 39 -17.12 2.70 -16.03
C ALA A 39 -17.18 3.23 -17.47
N GLU A 40 -18.03 4.23 -17.73
CA GLU A 40 -18.14 4.92 -19.02
C GLU A 40 -16.88 5.71 -19.34
N GLU A 41 -16.41 6.59 -18.44
CA GLU A 41 -15.19 7.38 -18.67
C GLU A 41 -13.97 6.47 -18.89
N VAL A 42 -13.85 5.37 -18.14
CA VAL A 42 -12.74 4.41 -18.34
C VAL A 42 -12.86 3.71 -19.69
N ARG A 43 -14.07 3.35 -20.13
CA ARG A 43 -14.31 2.75 -21.45
C ARG A 43 -13.95 3.72 -22.57
N ASP A 44 -14.39 4.97 -22.47
CA ASP A 44 -14.18 6.00 -23.47
C ASP A 44 -12.69 6.35 -23.62
N ALA A 45 -11.94 6.31 -22.51
CA ALA A 45 -10.48 6.42 -22.54
C ALA A 45 -9.82 5.28 -23.34
N TYR A 46 -10.24 4.02 -23.14
CA TYR A 46 -9.74 2.90 -23.95
C TYR A 46 -10.19 2.96 -25.41
N GLN A 47 -11.39 3.44 -25.69
CA GLN A 47 -11.85 3.65 -27.07
C GLN A 47 -10.97 4.70 -27.77
N SER A 48 -10.66 5.80 -27.09
CA SER A 48 -9.75 6.83 -27.60
C SER A 48 -8.36 6.26 -27.92
N ILE A 49 -7.83 5.36 -27.08
CA ILE A 49 -6.55 4.67 -27.36
C ILE A 49 -6.66 3.81 -28.62
N GLU A 50 -7.74 3.04 -28.77
CA GLU A 50 -7.96 2.19 -29.95
C GLU A 50 -8.01 3.02 -31.23
N ASP A 51 -8.78 4.10 -31.25
CA ASP A 51 -8.96 4.95 -32.43
C ASP A 51 -7.63 5.60 -32.84
N LEU A 52 -6.90 6.17 -31.88
CA LEU A 52 -5.60 6.78 -32.12
C LEU A 52 -4.54 5.76 -32.56
N CYS A 53 -4.48 4.58 -31.93
CA CYS A 53 -3.55 3.53 -32.34
C CYS A 53 -3.90 2.98 -33.73
N GLY A 54 -5.18 2.76 -34.02
CA GLY A 54 -5.64 2.25 -35.30
C GLY A 54 -5.24 3.17 -36.45
N GLN A 55 -5.45 4.48 -36.30
CA GLN A 55 -5.04 5.47 -37.28
C GLN A 55 -3.50 5.54 -37.41
N ALA A 56 -2.79 5.62 -36.28
CA ALA A 56 -1.33 5.74 -36.28
C ALA A 56 -0.62 4.50 -36.88
N ILE A 57 -1.17 3.29 -36.72
CA ILE A 57 -0.62 2.09 -37.34
C ILE A 57 -0.70 2.15 -38.88
N VAL A 58 -1.74 2.78 -39.43
CA VAL A 58 -1.87 2.99 -40.88
C VAL A 58 -0.91 4.07 -41.35
N ASP A 59 -0.86 5.21 -40.65
CA ASP A 59 -0.06 6.37 -41.04
C ASP A 59 1.44 6.12 -40.94
N PHE A 60 1.87 5.25 -40.01
CA PHE A 60 3.26 4.94 -39.73
C PHE A 60 3.58 3.44 -39.94
N ALA A 61 2.98 2.81 -40.94
CA ALA A 61 3.09 1.37 -41.19
C ALA A 61 4.54 0.86 -41.36
N ASP A 62 5.44 1.71 -41.86
CA ASP A 62 6.86 1.40 -42.08
C ASP A 62 7.76 1.81 -40.90
N ALA A 63 7.19 2.20 -39.76
CA ALA A 63 7.97 2.64 -38.61
C ALA A 63 8.62 1.46 -37.87
N SER A 64 9.90 1.61 -37.55
CA SER A 64 10.68 0.57 -36.84
C SER A 64 10.22 0.34 -35.40
N ASP A 65 9.59 1.35 -34.79
CA ASP A 65 9.01 1.33 -33.46
C ASP A 65 7.47 1.13 -33.47
N LEU A 66 6.90 0.69 -34.60
CA LEU A 66 5.47 0.38 -34.74
C LEU A 66 4.96 -0.58 -33.65
N TRP A 67 5.83 -1.47 -33.14
CA TRP A 67 5.54 -2.38 -32.05
C TRP A 67 5.02 -1.67 -30.77
N ILE A 68 5.38 -0.40 -30.54
CA ILE A 68 4.86 0.41 -29.41
C ILE A 68 3.36 0.65 -29.58
N LEU A 69 2.94 1.04 -30.79
CA LEU A 69 1.53 1.28 -31.12
C LEU A 69 0.72 -0.02 -31.02
N ARG A 70 1.26 -1.12 -31.56
CA ARG A 70 0.62 -2.45 -31.48
C ARG A 70 0.41 -2.89 -30.03
N ASN A 71 1.43 -2.75 -29.17
CA ASN A 71 1.30 -3.06 -27.75
C ASN A 71 0.22 -2.24 -27.06
N ARG A 72 0.17 -0.93 -27.31
CA ARG A 72 -0.86 -0.05 -26.71
C ARG A 72 -2.26 -0.41 -27.21
N ARG A 73 -2.39 -0.75 -28.49
CA ARG A 73 -3.63 -1.24 -29.08
C ARG A 73 -4.11 -2.54 -28.44
N ILE A 74 -3.22 -3.52 -28.24
CA ILE A 74 -3.54 -4.78 -27.56
C ILE A 74 -4.09 -4.50 -26.15
N VAL A 75 -3.45 -3.61 -25.38
CA VAL A 75 -3.94 -3.24 -24.03
C VAL A 75 -5.32 -2.59 -24.11
N ALA A 76 -5.55 -1.68 -25.07
CA ALA A 76 -6.84 -1.04 -25.26
C ALA A 76 -7.95 -2.04 -25.57
N GLN A 77 -7.70 -2.95 -26.50
CA GLN A 77 -8.66 -4.01 -26.86
C GLN A 77 -8.97 -4.94 -25.69
N LEU A 78 -7.96 -5.33 -24.89
CA LEU A 78 -8.17 -6.11 -23.67
C LEU A 78 -8.98 -5.33 -22.61
N GLY A 79 -8.76 -4.01 -22.50
CA GLY A 79 -9.53 -3.11 -21.64
C GLY A 79 -10.99 -3.03 -22.06
N LEU A 80 -11.25 -2.75 -23.34
CA LEU A 80 -12.59 -2.70 -23.93
C LEU A 80 -13.32 -4.03 -23.79
N TRP A 81 -12.65 -5.16 -24.03
CA TRP A 81 -13.22 -6.49 -23.80
C TRP A 81 -13.67 -6.67 -22.34
N LYS A 82 -12.82 -6.32 -21.36
CA LYS A 82 -13.18 -6.45 -19.92
C LYS A 82 -14.32 -5.53 -19.50
N LEU A 83 -14.48 -4.37 -20.11
CA LEU A 83 -15.50 -3.37 -19.73
C LEU A 83 -16.84 -3.57 -20.45
N SER A 84 -16.83 -4.06 -21.69
CA SER A 84 -18.02 -4.25 -22.51
C SER A 84 -18.52 -5.70 -22.54
N SER A 85 -17.69 -6.66 -22.13
CA SER A 85 -17.90 -8.10 -22.36
C SER A 85 -18.05 -8.49 -23.85
N ASN A 86 -17.69 -7.61 -24.78
CA ASN A 86 -17.76 -7.91 -26.21
C ASN A 86 -16.52 -8.70 -26.65
N HIS A 87 -16.74 -9.95 -27.07
CA HIS A 87 -15.69 -10.88 -27.48
C HIS A 87 -14.92 -10.44 -28.74
N GLU A 88 -15.50 -9.59 -29.60
CA GLU A 88 -14.81 -9.08 -30.80
C GLU A 88 -13.54 -8.30 -30.44
N HIS A 89 -13.58 -7.50 -29.37
CA HIS A 89 -12.40 -6.79 -28.89
C HIS A 89 -11.28 -7.75 -28.50
N TYR A 90 -11.63 -8.86 -27.86
CA TYR A 90 -10.66 -9.89 -27.52
C TYR A 90 -10.04 -10.54 -28.76
N GLN A 91 -10.85 -10.86 -29.78
CA GLN A 91 -10.35 -11.41 -31.04
C GLN A 91 -9.40 -10.45 -31.75
N ARG A 92 -9.72 -9.15 -31.78
CA ARG A 92 -8.83 -8.11 -32.31
C ARG A 92 -7.50 -8.04 -31.55
N ALA A 93 -7.54 -8.11 -30.22
CA ALA A 93 -6.32 -8.15 -29.40
C ALA A 93 -5.42 -9.35 -29.76
N VAL A 94 -6.01 -10.53 -29.97
CA VAL A 94 -5.27 -11.75 -30.35
C VAL A 94 -4.68 -11.62 -31.76
N GLN A 95 -5.45 -11.10 -32.72
CA GLN A 95 -4.95 -10.86 -34.07
C GLN A 95 -3.78 -9.88 -34.07
N GLU A 96 -3.91 -8.77 -33.34
CA GLU A 96 -2.86 -7.76 -33.19
C GLU A 96 -1.62 -8.32 -32.50
N ALA A 97 -1.78 -9.15 -31.46
CA ALA A 97 -0.68 -9.81 -30.77
C ALA A 97 0.10 -10.77 -31.68
N LYS A 98 -0.60 -11.56 -32.50
CA LYS A 98 0.04 -12.45 -33.48
C LYS A 98 0.81 -11.65 -34.53
N ALA A 99 0.17 -10.64 -35.11
CA ALA A 99 0.79 -9.78 -36.11
C ALA A 99 2.03 -9.05 -35.56
N ALA A 100 1.99 -8.58 -34.32
CA ALA A 100 3.13 -7.94 -33.66
C ALA A 100 4.32 -8.89 -33.48
N LEU A 101 4.07 -10.14 -33.06
CA LEU A 101 5.13 -11.14 -32.89
C LEU A 101 5.69 -11.61 -34.24
N GLU A 102 4.84 -11.78 -35.25
CA GLU A 102 5.25 -12.16 -36.62
C GLU A 102 6.10 -11.07 -37.28
N ALA A 103 5.79 -9.80 -37.05
CA ALA A 103 6.57 -8.66 -37.55
C ALA A 103 7.95 -8.53 -36.86
N GLY A 104 8.17 -9.22 -35.74
CA GLY A 104 9.36 -9.12 -34.92
C GLY A 104 9.32 -7.91 -33.97
N MET A 105 9.75 -8.12 -32.73
CA MET A 105 9.81 -7.08 -31.70
C MET A 105 11.17 -7.12 -30.98
N PRO A 106 11.64 -6.00 -30.42
CA PRO A 106 12.81 -6.02 -29.55
C PRO A 106 12.62 -6.98 -28.38
N LYS A 107 13.70 -7.60 -27.91
CA LYS A 107 13.67 -8.49 -26.75
C LYS A 107 13.07 -7.76 -25.55
N GLY A 108 12.03 -8.34 -24.95
CA GLY A 108 11.29 -7.77 -23.82
C GLY A 108 10.12 -6.85 -24.20
N ALA A 109 9.98 -6.42 -25.47
CA ALA A 109 8.78 -5.72 -25.94
C ALA A 109 7.60 -6.68 -26.21
N GLU A 110 7.87 -7.97 -26.29
CA GLU A 110 6.90 -9.05 -26.58
C GLU A 110 5.94 -9.35 -25.43
N VAL A 111 6.19 -8.82 -24.23
CA VAL A 111 5.48 -9.18 -22.99
C VAL A 111 3.97 -9.02 -23.12
N VAL A 112 3.51 -7.90 -23.70
CA VAL A 112 2.08 -7.60 -23.85
C VAL A 112 1.41 -8.56 -24.85
N ALA A 113 2.05 -8.79 -26.00
CA ALA A 113 1.54 -9.72 -27.01
C ALA A 113 1.48 -11.15 -26.46
N ARG A 114 2.57 -11.63 -25.84
CA ARG A 114 2.62 -12.96 -25.21
C ARG A 114 1.62 -13.09 -24.06
N PHE A 115 1.41 -12.04 -23.27
CA PHE A 115 0.39 -12.02 -22.21
C PHE A 115 -1.01 -12.19 -22.80
N CYS A 116 -1.33 -11.49 -23.90
CA CYS A 116 -2.60 -11.63 -24.59
C CYS A 116 -2.84 -13.07 -25.10
N LEU A 117 -1.80 -13.71 -25.64
CA LEU A 117 -1.86 -15.09 -26.10
C LEU A 117 -1.97 -16.09 -24.95
N ALA A 118 -1.21 -15.89 -23.86
CA ALA A 118 -1.29 -16.71 -22.66
C ALA A 118 -2.69 -16.65 -22.03
N LYS A 119 -3.32 -15.46 -21.97
CA LYS A 119 -4.74 -15.35 -21.58
C LYS A 119 -5.65 -16.20 -22.46
N GLY A 120 -5.36 -16.31 -23.75
CA GLY A 120 -6.09 -17.16 -24.69
C GLY A 120 -5.93 -18.64 -24.37
N ALA A 121 -4.71 -19.08 -24.15
CA ALA A 121 -4.41 -20.45 -23.76
C ALA A 121 -5.14 -20.84 -22.46
N LEU A 122 -5.18 -19.95 -21.46
CA LEU A 122 -5.89 -20.19 -20.19
C LEU A 122 -7.42 -20.32 -20.31
N ARG A 123 -8.01 -20.02 -21.48
CA ARG A 123 -9.45 -20.21 -21.71
C ARG A 123 -9.79 -21.57 -22.32
N ASP A 124 -8.79 -22.35 -22.72
CA ASP A 124 -9.02 -23.74 -23.11
C ASP A 124 -9.40 -24.55 -21.86
N PRO A 125 -10.56 -25.24 -21.84
CA PRO A 125 -10.96 -26.08 -20.71
C PRO A 125 -9.94 -27.16 -20.34
N GLU A 126 -9.11 -27.59 -21.29
CA GLU A 126 -8.07 -28.60 -21.10
C GLU A 126 -6.70 -27.99 -20.75
N ALA A 127 -6.60 -26.67 -20.64
CA ALA A 127 -5.35 -26.02 -20.28
C ALA A 127 -4.93 -26.39 -18.84
N GLU A 128 -3.64 -26.66 -18.66
CA GLU A 128 -3.01 -26.74 -17.35
C GLU A 128 -2.52 -25.34 -16.94
N PRO A 129 -3.24 -24.58 -16.07
CA PRO A 129 -2.95 -23.16 -15.86
C PRO A 129 -1.54 -22.91 -15.31
N ARG A 130 -1.09 -23.78 -14.39
CA ARG A 130 0.24 -23.72 -13.80
C ARG A 130 1.34 -23.84 -14.86
N LYS A 131 1.15 -24.72 -15.84
CA LYS A 131 2.08 -24.93 -16.95
C LYS A 131 2.08 -23.74 -17.89
N VAL A 132 0.90 -23.27 -18.33
CA VAL A 132 0.78 -22.10 -19.22
C VAL A 132 1.45 -20.86 -18.62
N ILE A 133 1.24 -20.59 -17.33
CA ILE A 133 1.85 -19.44 -16.64
C ILE A 133 3.35 -19.64 -16.45
N GLY A 134 3.80 -20.86 -16.11
CA GLY A 134 5.22 -21.20 -16.00
C GLY A 134 5.96 -21.00 -17.33
N ASP A 135 5.44 -21.59 -18.41
CA ASP A 135 6.00 -21.48 -19.76
C ASP A 135 6.06 -20.01 -20.25
N PHE A 136 5.08 -19.19 -19.87
CA PHE A 136 5.09 -17.75 -20.16
C PHE A 136 6.29 -17.03 -19.52
N VAL A 137 6.64 -17.38 -18.28
CA VAL A 137 7.78 -16.80 -17.56
C VAL A 137 9.10 -17.37 -18.08
N GLU A 138 9.20 -18.69 -18.24
CA GLU A 138 10.40 -19.37 -18.73
C GLU A 138 10.81 -18.86 -20.11
N SER A 139 9.85 -18.74 -21.02
CA SER A 139 10.10 -18.22 -22.38
C SER A 139 10.53 -16.74 -22.42
N GLN A 140 10.49 -16.03 -21.28
CA GLN A 140 10.82 -14.61 -21.16
C GLN A 140 11.83 -14.32 -20.02
N GLY A 141 12.67 -15.31 -19.70
CA GLY A 141 13.83 -15.14 -18.83
C GLY A 141 13.81 -15.98 -17.56
N GLY A 142 12.74 -16.74 -17.30
CA GLY A 142 12.65 -17.67 -16.16
C GLY A 142 13.00 -16.96 -14.84
N ASP A 143 14.00 -17.49 -14.14
CA ASP A 143 14.52 -16.90 -12.91
C ASP A 143 15.02 -15.46 -13.02
N GLN A 144 15.39 -15.01 -14.22
CA GLN A 144 15.84 -13.64 -14.54
C GLN A 144 14.77 -12.80 -15.24
N ALA A 145 13.51 -13.23 -15.18
CA ALA A 145 12.38 -12.49 -15.74
C ALA A 145 12.32 -11.04 -15.22
N SER A 146 12.03 -10.13 -16.14
CA SER A 146 11.89 -8.70 -15.85
C SER A 146 10.63 -8.41 -15.02
N GLY A 147 10.59 -7.25 -14.36
CA GLY A 147 9.41 -6.79 -13.61
C GLY A 147 8.09 -6.87 -14.40
N PRO A 148 8.04 -6.39 -15.66
CA PRO A 148 6.84 -6.51 -16.50
C PRO A 148 6.40 -7.96 -16.77
N VAL A 149 7.35 -8.89 -16.96
CA VAL A 149 7.03 -10.33 -17.15
C VAL A 149 6.40 -10.89 -15.88
N LEU A 150 7.00 -10.64 -14.71
CA LEU A 150 6.44 -11.12 -13.44
C LEU A 150 5.08 -10.48 -13.15
N ALA A 151 4.89 -9.20 -13.46
CA ALA A 151 3.60 -8.53 -13.31
C ALA A 151 2.53 -9.16 -14.21
N ALA A 152 2.85 -9.45 -15.47
CA ALA A 152 1.96 -10.16 -16.37
C ALA A 152 1.63 -11.57 -15.84
N ALA A 153 2.59 -12.30 -15.30
CA ALA A 153 2.37 -13.62 -14.69
C ALA A 153 1.49 -13.56 -13.43
N ALA A 154 1.66 -12.53 -12.60
CA ALA A 154 0.76 -12.26 -11.47
C ALA A 154 -0.68 -12.00 -11.94
N LEU A 155 -0.87 -11.21 -13.00
CA LEU A 155 -2.19 -10.96 -13.59
C LEU A 155 -2.82 -12.23 -14.19
N LEU A 156 -2.03 -13.07 -14.87
CA LEU A 156 -2.51 -14.37 -15.37
C LEU A 156 -2.95 -15.29 -14.22
N SER A 157 -2.20 -15.30 -13.12
CA SER A 157 -2.54 -16.07 -11.91
C SER A 157 -3.87 -15.60 -11.29
N LEU A 158 -4.13 -14.29 -11.30
CA LEU A 158 -5.43 -13.74 -10.89
C LEU A 158 -6.58 -14.19 -11.80
N ASP A 159 -6.36 -14.24 -13.12
CA ASP A 159 -7.41 -14.63 -14.07
C ASP A 159 -7.90 -16.09 -13.86
N VAL A 160 -7.06 -16.94 -13.27
CA VAL A 160 -7.40 -18.35 -12.94
C VAL A 160 -7.58 -18.59 -11.44
N ALA A 161 -7.64 -17.52 -10.64
CA ALA A 161 -7.78 -17.57 -9.18
C ALA A 161 -6.72 -18.41 -8.45
N ASP A 162 -5.49 -18.49 -8.98
CA ASP A 162 -4.35 -19.16 -8.31
C ASP A 162 -3.72 -18.20 -7.28
N CYS A 163 -4.29 -18.19 -6.06
CA CYS A 163 -3.88 -17.32 -4.96
C CYS A 163 -2.42 -17.53 -4.54
N GLU A 164 -1.97 -18.79 -4.52
CA GLU A 164 -0.62 -19.17 -4.09
C GLU A 164 0.41 -18.58 -5.05
N ARG A 165 0.24 -18.85 -6.35
CA ARG A 165 1.16 -18.37 -7.40
C ARG A 165 1.15 -16.85 -7.55
N TYR A 166 0.00 -16.21 -7.39
CA TYR A 166 -0.04 -14.75 -7.32
C TYR A 166 0.78 -14.23 -6.13
N GLY A 167 0.68 -14.88 -4.97
CA GLY A 167 1.48 -14.57 -3.79
C GLY A 167 2.98 -14.67 -4.05
N GLU A 168 3.42 -15.76 -4.68
CA GLU A 168 4.82 -15.98 -5.07
C GLU A 168 5.34 -14.87 -5.99
N TYR A 169 4.63 -14.55 -7.07
CA TYR A 169 5.04 -13.48 -7.98
C TYR A 169 5.00 -12.10 -7.31
N ARG A 170 4.02 -11.84 -6.46
CA ARG A 170 3.95 -10.60 -5.70
C ARG A 170 5.19 -10.44 -4.81
N GLU A 171 5.54 -11.46 -4.04
CA GLU A 171 6.73 -11.43 -3.19
C GLU A 171 8.00 -11.19 -4.02
N LEU A 172 8.14 -11.92 -5.13
CA LEU A 172 9.28 -11.79 -6.03
C LEU A 172 9.41 -10.38 -6.63
N ILE A 173 8.29 -9.79 -7.06
CA ILE A 173 8.24 -8.43 -7.61
C ILE A 173 8.63 -7.42 -6.55
N LEU A 174 8.08 -7.51 -5.34
CA LEU A 174 8.38 -6.54 -4.29
C LEU A 174 9.84 -6.65 -3.84
N LYS A 175 10.39 -7.86 -3.74
CA LYS A 175 11.79 -8.08 -3.39
C LYS A 175 12.78 -7.52 -4.41
N ARG A 176 12.49 -7.68 -5.70
CA ARG A 176 13.43 -7.31 -6.79
C ARG A 176 13.19 -5.93 -7.37
N TYR A 177 11.93 -5.48 -7.38
CA TYR A 177 11.49 -4.37 -8.22
C TYR A 177 10.73 -3.25 -7.48
N ALA A 178 10.57 -3.31 -6.15
CA ALA A 178 9.84 -2.27 -5.39
C ALA A 178 10.40 -0.85 -5.55
N ASN A 179 11.70 -0.70 -5.82
CA ASN A 179 12.36 0.60 -6.00
C ASN A 179 12.60 0.96 -7.47
N HIS A 180 12.23 0.08 -8.42
CA HIS A 180 12.40 0.36 -9.85
C HIS A 180 11.28 1.28 -10.36
N ALA A 181 11.65 2.44 -10.89
CA ALA A 181 10.70 3.48 -11.30
C ALA A 181 9.63 3.01 -12.31
N MET A 182 10.00 2.12 -13.23
CA MET A 182 9.07 1.52 -14.19
C MET A 182 7.97 0.68 -13.52
N MET A 183 8.25 0.16 -12.32
CA MET A 183 7.36 -0.74 -11.59
C MET A 183 6.54 -0.03 -10.52
N TRP A 184 6.80 1.25 -10.23
CA TRP A 184 6.16 1.98 -9.13
C TRP A 184 4.63 1.88 -9.12
N THR A 185 3.99 2.05 -10.27
CA THR A 185 2.52 1.91 -10.38
C THR A 185 2.02 0.52 -10.01
N PHE A 186 2.73 -0.54 -10.42
CA PHE A 186 2.32 -1.90 -10.09
C PHE A 186 2.69 -2.25 -8.65
N THR A 187 3.86 -1.82 -8.16
CA THR A 187 4.30 -2.11 -6.79
C THR A 187 3.45 -1.38 -5.75
N SER A 188 3.03 -0.14 -6.02
CA SER A 188 2.11 0.58 -5.13
C SER A 188 0.76 -0.13 -5.06
N PHE A 189 0.24 -0.64 -6.19
CA PHE A 189 -0.95 -1.49 -6.23
C PHE A 189 -0.78 -2.81 -5.43
N LEU A 190 0.36 -3.50 -5.58
CA LEU A 190 0.65 -4.73 -4.84
C LEU A 190 0.80 -4.53 -3.33
N LEU A 191 1.19 -3.33 -2.90
CA LEU A 191 1.34 -2.95 -1.49
C LEU A 191 0.02 -2.42 -0.90
N ASP A 192 -0.86 -1.87 -1.73
CA ASP A 192 -2.08 -1.23 -1.26
C ASP A 192 -3.04 -2.20 -0.58
N ARG A 193 -3.34 -1.93 0.69
CA ARG A 193 -4.16 -2.81 1.54
C ARG A 193 -5.60 -2.90 1.06
N TYR A 194 -6.14 -1.80 0.54
CA TYR A 194 -7.50 -1.77 0.03
C TYR A 194 -7.64 -2.67 -1.19
N HIS A 195 -6.72 -2.58 -2.16
CA HIS A 195 -6.73 -3.44 -3.35
C HIS A 195 -6.48 -4.90 -2.99
N ARG A 196 -5.48 -5.19 -2.14
CA ARG A 196 -5.20 -6.55 -1.65
C ARG A 196 -6.42 -7.18 -0.98
N TYR A 197 -7.15 -6.41 -0.17
CA TYR A 197 -8.37 -6.89 0.47
C TYR A 197 -9.40 -7.35 -0.57
N TRP A 198 -9.55 -6.64 -1.68
CA TRP A 198 -10.56 -6.92 -2.71
C TRP A 198 -10.16 -7.99 -3.74
N LEU A 199 -8.88 -8.34 -3.86
CA LEU A 199 -8.41 -9.27 -4.90
C LEU A 199 -8.91 -10.71 -4.73
N PHE A 200 -8.86 -11.25 -3.51
CA PHE A 200 -9.22 -12.65 -3.24
C PHE A 200 -10.37 -12.83 -2.26
N ARG A 201 -10.91 -11.74 -1.71
CA ARG A 201 -12.03 -11.83 -0.80
C ARG A 201 -13.31 -11.73 -1.60
N VAL A 202 -14.07 -12.82 -1.62
CA VAL A 202 -15.46 -12.80 -2.06
C VAL A 202 -16.17 -11.71 -1.24
N PRO A 203 -16.82 -10.71 -1.88
CA PRO A 203 -17.59 -9.72 -1.15
C PRO A 203 -18.65 -10.48 -0.34
N PHE A 204 -18.50 -10.50 0.97
CA PHE A 204 -19.51 -11.10 1.85
C PHE A 204 -20.74 -10.19 1.79
N VAL A 205 -21.74 -10.58 1.01
CA VAL A 205 -22.90 -9.73 0.65
C VAL A 205 -23.94 -9.60 1.81
N ALA A 206 -23.51 -9.70 3.07
CA ALA A 206 -24.40 -9.68 4.23
C ALA A 206 -24.38 -8.32 4.98
N GLY A 207 -25.05 -7.31 4.40
CA GLY A 207 -25.57 -6.14 5.11
C GLY A 207 -24.60 -5.37 6.02
N TRP A 208 -25.10 -4.89 7.18
CA TRP A 208 -24.44 -3.94 8.10
C TRP A 208 -23.08 -4.42 8.70
N THR A 209 -22.72 -5.70 8.52
CA THR A 209 -21.44 -6.28 8.99
C THR A 209 -20.30 -6.12 7.98
N TYR A 210 -20.60 -5.88 6.70
CA TYR A 210 -19.63 -5.73 5.61
C TYR A 210 -18.63 -4.60 5.86
N GLY A 211 -19.12 -3.38 6.11
CA GLY A 211 -18.25 -2.21 6.28
C GLY A 211 -17.39 -2.28 7.54
N ARG A 212 -17.87 -2.95 8.59
CA ARG A 212 -17.14 -3.11 9.86
C ARG A 212 -16.01 -4.13 9.74
N ARG A 213 -16.23 -5.26 9.05
CA ARG A 213 -15.18 -6.25 8.77
C ARG A 213 -14.09 -5.70 7.87
N GLN A 214 -14.48 -5.01 6.79
CA GLN A 214 -13.52 -4.33 5.93
C GLN A 214 -12.68 -3.32 6.72
N GLN A 215 -13.33 -2.43 7.48
CA GLN A 215 -12.62 -1.45 8.30
C GLN A 215 -11.65 -2.12 9.27
N TRP A 216 -12.10 -3.20 9.93
CA TRP A 216 -11.29 -3.99 10.85
C TRP A 216 -10.04 -4.57 10.17
N ASP A 217 -10.20 -5.27 9.04
CA ASP A 217 -9.06 -5.87 8.34
C ASP A 217 -8.07 -4.82 7.84
N LEU A 218 -8.57 -3.68 7.37
CA LEU A 218 -7.73 -2.56 6.94
C LEU A 218 -7.07 -1.84 8.12
N SER A 219 -7.67 -1.84 9.33
CA SER A 219 -7.15 -1.15 10.51
C SER A 219 -6.21 -1.98 11.38
N ARG A 220 -6.07 -3.30 11.15
CA ARG A 220 -5.23 -4.21 11.97
C ARG A 220 -3.79 -3.78 12.19
N GLY A 221 -3.26 -2.96 11.30
CA GLY A 221 -1.94 -2.35 11.47
C GLY A 221 -0.77 -3.30 11.27
N TYR A 222 -0.92 -4.38 10.50
CA TYR A 222 0.25 -5.14 10.06
C TYR A 222 1.22 -4.24 9.31
N GLN A 223 2.53 -4.43 9.46
CA GLN A 223 3.52 -3.71 8.67
C GLN A 223 3.62 -4.30 7.26
N ASP A 224 4.26 -3.58 6.35
CA ASP A 224 4.56 -4.12 5.02
C ASP A 224 5.50 -5.32 5.17
N GLU A 225 5.18 -6.41 4.47
CA GLU A 225 5.92 -7.68 4.50
C GLU A 225 7.31 -7.59 3.84
N VAL A 226 7.62 -6.46 3.21
CA VAL A 226 8.84 -6.26 2.42
C VAL A 226 9.57 -5.04 2.93
N GLU A 227 10.85 -5.24 3.22
CA GLU A 227 11.75 -4.18 3.64
C GLU A 227 11.98 -3.21 2.48
N ARG A 228 11.71 -1.93 2.72
CA ARG A 228 11.89 -0.86 1.74
C ARG A 228 12.50 0.36 2.41
N TYR A 229 13.21 1.14 1.62
CA TYR A 229 13.79 2.42 2.02
C TYR A 229 13.36 3.47 1.00
N VAL A 230 13.06 4.66 1.50
CA VAL A 230 12.71 5.82 0.66
C VAL A 230 13.66 6.95 0.98
N LYS A 231 13.95 7.77 -0.03
CA LYS A 231 14.72 9.00 0.12
C LYS A 231 14.03 10.13 -0.59
N ALA A 232 13.83 11.25 0.10
CA ALA A 232 13.26 12.44 -0.49
C ALA A 232 13.68 13.69 0.26
N GLU A 233 13.72 14.80 -0.46
CA GLU A 233 13.81 16.14 0.12
C GLU A 233 12.45 16.82 0.00
N LEU A 234 11.92 17.26 1.14
CA LEU A 234 10.76 18.11 1.29
C LEU A 234 11.20 19.51 1.70
N HIS A 235 10.31 20.50 1.62
CA HIS A 235 10.61 21.87 2.04
C HIS A 235 9.69 22.33 3.16
N THR A 236 10.20 23.04 4.16
CA THR A 236 9.36 23.75 5.13
C THR A 236 8.56 24.86 4.43
N LEU A 237 7.53 25.41 5.10
CA LEU A 237 6.76 26.53 4.55
C LEU A 237 7.61 27.80 4.32
N ASP A 238 8.81 27.91 4.91
CA ASP A 238 9.82 28.96 4.64
C ASP A 238 10.92 28.53 3.64
N GLY A 239 10.79 27.35 3.02
CA GLY A 239 11.66 26.89 1.93
C GLY A 239 12.95 26.19 2.37
N LYS A 240 13.10 25.81 3.64
CA LYS A 240 14.27 25.07 4.12
C LYS A 240 14.14 23.57 3.81
N PRO A 241 15.24 22.88 3.44
CA PRO A 241 15.20 21.44 3.18
C PRO A 241 14.94 20.62 4.44
N TYR A 242 14.17 19.54 4.25
CA TYR A 242 13.93 18.46 5.20
C TYR A 242 14.09 17.12 4.47
N ARG A 243 15.07 16.32 4.86
CA ARG A 243 15.44 15.06 4.20
C ARG A 243 14.86 13.87 4.94
N LEU A 244 14.13 13.02 4.22
CA LEU A 244 13.59 11.77 4.73
C LEU A 244 14.51 10.60 4.33
N PRO A 245 14.90 9.72 5.27
CA PRO A 245 14.62 9.72 6.70
C PRO A 245 15.65 10.50 7.56
N GLU A 246 16.68 11.10 6.97
CA GLU A 246 17.86 11.59 7.70
C GLU A 246 17.54 12.63 8.77
N ASP A 247 16.59 13.52 8.52
CA ASP A 247 16.20 14.59 9.44
C ASP A 247 15.08 14.16 10.43
N SER A 248 14.67 12.88 10.40
CA SER A 248 13.69 12.28 11.31
C SER A 248 14.22 11.94 12.71
N LYS A 249 15.54 12.10 12.94
CA LYS A 249 16.20 11.95 14.26
C LYS A 249 15.92 10.60 14.95
N GLY A 250 15.76 9.52 14.19
CA GLY A 250 15.52 8.19 14.74
C GLY A 250 14.16 8.00 15.40
N LYS A 251 13.17 8.85 15.10
CA LYS A 251 11.78 8.68 15.57
C LYS A 251 10.95 7.93 14.53
N TRP A 252 9.92 7.25 15.01
CA TRP A 252 8.79 6.90 14.15
C TRP A 252 8.29 8.17 13.45
N THR A 253 8.15 8.11 12.13
CA THR A 253 7.74 9.27 11.33
C THR A 253 6.53 8.93 10.50
N ALA A 254 5.40 9.56 10.80
CA ALA A 254 4.20 9.49 9.97
C ALA A 254 4.11 10.73 9.08
N VAL A 255 4.37 10.57 7.79
CA VAL A 255 4.24 11.63 6.77
C VAL A 255 2.87 11.52 6.12
N LEU A 256 2.03 12.53 6.30
CA LEU A 256 0.68 12.63 5.79
C LEU A 256 0.66 13.47 4.51
N PHE A 257 0.44 12.86 3.36
CA PHE A 257 0.37 13.56 2.07
C PHE A 257 -1.07 14.01 1.78
N THR A 258 -1.22 15.26 1.35
CA THR A 258 -2.51 15.85 1.02
C THR A 258 -2.34 17.05 0.08
N ASN A 259 -3.38 17.37 -0.68
CA ASN A 259 -3.55 18.73 -1.20
C ASN A 259 -3.95 19.70 -0.08
N SER A 260 -3.90 20.99 -0.37
CA SER A 260 -4.28 22.06 0.54
C SER A 260 -5.72 21.87 1.03
N TRP A 261 -5.90 21.93 2.35
CA TRP A 261 -7.17 21.65 3.01
C TRP A 261 -7.94 22.89 3.45
N VAL A 262 -7.36 24.09 3.24
CA VAL A 262 -7.84 25.33 3.90
C VAL A 262 -9.26 25.67 3.48
N ASP A 263 -9.56 25.56 2.18
CA ASP A 263 -10.85 25.90 1.61
C ASP A 263 -11.69 24.66 1.23
N ASP A 264 -11.12 23.46 1.34
CA ASP A 264 -11.83 22.22 1.04
C ASP A 264 -12.58 21.69 2.28
N LYS A 265 -13.91 21.83 2.26
CA LYS A 265 -14.81 21.32 3.30
C LYS A 265 -14.82 19.79 3.40
N ARG A 266 -14.34 19.08 2.38
CA ARG A 266 -14.22 17.61 2.36
C ARG A 266 -12.90 17.14 2.99
N ALA A 267 -11.91 18.02 3.08
CA ALA A 267 -10.61 17.69 3.64
C ALA A 267 -10.74 17.29 5.11
N ARG A 268 -10.17 16.13 5.44
CA ARG A 268 -10.21 15.57 6.80
C ARG A 268 -8.88 15.65 7.53
N LEU A 269 -7.84 16.20 6.89
CA LEU A 269 -6.49 16.27 7.45
C LEU A 269 -6.48 16.95 8.84
N PRO A 270 -7.03 18.17 9.05
CA PRO A 270 -6.92 18.82 10.36
C PRO A 270 -7.48 17.96 11.50
N SER A 271 -8.62 17.32 11.26
CA SER A 271 -9.23 16.40 12.24
C SER A 271 -8.40 15.13 12.45
N THR A 272 -7.74 14.62 11.39
CA THR A 272 -6.87 13.45 11.47
C THR A 272 -5.71 13.69 12.43
N VAL A 273 -5.08 14.87 12.34
CA VAL A 273 -3.98 15.25 13.22
C VAL A 273 -4.50 15.61 14.62
N THR A 274 -5.36 16.62 14.73
CA THR A 274 -5.71 17.24 16.02
C THR A 274 -6.59 16.36 16.91
N ARG A 275 -7.51 15.58 16.33
CA ARG A 275 -8.47 14.77 17.09
C ARG A 275 -7.97 13.36 17.37
N TYR A 276 -7.03 12.84 16.58
CA TYR A 276 -6.64 11.43 16.65
C TYR A 276 -5.15 11.24 16.88
N LEU A 277 -4.28 11.81 16.05
CA LEU A 277 -2.82 11.58 16.19
C LEU A 277 -2.23 12.34 17.38
N ASN A 278 -2.59 13.60 17.61
CA ASN A 278 -2.06 14.37 18.75
C ASN A 278 -2.43 13.72 20.09
N PRO A 279 -3.70 13.33 20.34
CA PRO A 279 -4.03 12.61 21.58
C PRO A 279 -3.34 11.25 21.70
N TYR A 280 -3.03 10.57 20.60
CA TYR A 280 -2.26 9.33 20.63
C TYR A 280 -0.81 9.59 21.04
N ILE A 281 -0.15 10.60 20.44
CA ILE A 281 1.22 11.00 20.80
C ILE A 281 1.30 11.40 22.27
N GLU A 282 0.36 12.23 22.75
CA GLU A 282 0.29 12.66 24.15
C GLU A 282 0.15 11.48 25.11
N LYS A 283 -0.71 10.51 24.78
CA LYS A 283 -0.92 9.31 25.60
C LYS A 283 0.23 8.32 25.55
N ARG A 284 1.01 8.31 24.45
CA ARG A 284 2.11 7.36 24.26
C ARG A 284 3.21 7.51 25.32
N GLY A 285 3.35 8.69 25.92
CA GLY A 285 4.31 8.93 27.01
C GLY A 285 5.79 8.81 26.58
N ARG A 286 6.07 8.71 25.28
CA ARG A 286 7.41 8.60 24.69
C ARG A 286 7.58 9.66 23.62
N ASP A 287 8.71 10.34 23.63
CA ASP A 287 9.10 11.27 22.56
C ASP A 287 9.77 10.53 21.39
N ASP A 288 9.10 9.51 20.85
CA ASP A 288 9.62 8.60 19.82
C ASP A 288 8.77 8.59 18.54
N LEU A 289 7.74 9.42 18.44
CA LEU A 289 6.86 9.57 17.28
C LEU A 289 6.74 11.04 16.87
N GLN A 290 6.92 11.30 15.57
CA GLN A 290 6.62 12.58 14.95
C GLN A 290 5.63 12.43 13.80
N VAL A 291 4.81 13.46 13.60
CA VAL A 291 3.87 13.59 12.49
C VAL A 291 4.31 14.76 11.63
N ILE A 292 4.31 14.54 10.32
CA ILE A 292 4.61 15.54 9.30
C ILE A 292 3.42 15.61 8.36
N VAL A 293 2.97 16.80 8.02
CA VAL A 293 2.01 17.03 6.92
C VAL A 293 2.80 17.48 5.70
N ALA A 294 2.67 16.78 4.59
CA ALA A 294 3.33 17.07 3.33
C ALA A 294 2.30 17.51 2.26
N VAL A 295 2.40 18.77 1.84
CA VAL A 295 1.45 19.42 0.94
C VAL A 295 1.88 19.26 -0.52
N LEU A 296 1.00 18.71 -1.36
CA LEU A 296 1.30 18.32 -2.74
C LEU A 296 1.11 19.45 -3.77
N ASP A 297 0.11 20.31 -3.60
CA ASP A 297 -0.24 21.37 -4.57
C ASP A 297 0.64 22.62 -4.47
N GLY A 298 1.53 22.69 -3.47
CA GLY A 298 2.46 23.80 -3.28
C GLY A 298 1.84 25.07 -2.70
N GLU A 299 0.57 25.04 -2.26
CA GLU A 299 -0.09 26.19 -1.66
C GLU A 299 0.49 26.49 -0.27
N VAL A 300 1.17 27.64 -0.11
CA VAL A 300 1.85 28.00 1.15
C VAL A 300 1.10 29.08 1.93
N ALA A 301 0.72 30.18 1.27
CA ALA A 301 0.20 31.37 1.97
C ALA A 301 -1.14 31.12 2.70
N PRO A 302 -2.14 30.44 2.10
CA PRO A 302 -3.38 30.11 2.81
C PRO A 302 -3.13 29.20 4.02
N ILE A 303 -2.21 28.24 3.88
CA ILE A 303 -1.85 27.28 4.94
C ILE A 303 -1.17 28.00 6.09
N GLN A 304 -0.18 28.87 5.82
CA GLN A 304 0.48 29.66 6.86
C GLN A 304 -0.52 30.53 7.65
N LYS A 305 -1.50 31.14 6.97
CA LYS A 305 -2.56 31.89 7.63
C LYS A 305 -3.43 30.99 8.51
N TYR A 306 -3.87 29.85 7.98
CA TYR A 306 -4.66 28.86 8.71
C TYR A 306 -3.94 28.39 9.99
N LEU A 307 -2.66 28.05 9.89
CA LEU A 307 -1.88 27.51 11.02
C LEU A 307 -1.65 28.53 12.14
N LYS A 308 -1.67 29.84 11.85
CA LYS A 308 -1.62 30.89 12.88
C LYS A 308 -2.89 30.92 13.72
N GLU A 309 -4.05 30.64 13.12
CA GLU A 309 -5.34 30.64 13.81
C GLU A 309 -5.64 29.27 14.45
N LYS A 310 -5.24 28.19 13.78
CA LYS A 310 -5.56 26.79 14.13
C LYS A 310 -4.30 25.92 13.98
N PRO A 311 -3.37 25.95 14.95
CA PRO A 311 -2.15 25.16 14.87
C PRO A 311 -2.47 23.66 14.89
N LEU A 312 -1.77 22.90 14.03
CA LEU A 312 -1.88 21.44 13.99
C LEU A 312 -0.98 20.75 15.03
N ASN A 313 -0.02 21.48 15.62
CA ASN A 313 1.01 20.97 16.53
C ASN A 313 1.87 19.84 15.91
N CYS A 314 2.17 19.97 14.62
CA CYS A 314 3.05 19.08 13.87
C CYS A 314 3.82 19.88 12.81
N GLU A 315 4.88 19.30 12.25
CA GLU A 315 5.59 19.92 11.13
C GLU A 315 4.71 19.93 9.88
N VAL A 316 4.75 21.02 9.12
CA VAL A 316 4.05 21.16 7.84
C VAL A 316 5.06 21.54 6.78
N LEU A 317 5.18 20.70 5.77
CA LEU A 317 6.14 20.76 4.68
C LEU A 317 5.40 20.78 3.33
N THR A 318 6.06 21.23 2.29
CA THR A 318 5.66 21.12 0.89
C THR A 318 6.47 20.04 0.19
N VAL A 319 5.87 19.44 -0.85
CA VAL A 319 6.51 18.44 -1.69
C VAL A 319 6.99 19.10 -2.99
N PRO A 320 8.30 19.20 -3.24
CA PRO A 320 8.81 19.78 -4.48
C PRO A 320 8.33 19.01 -5.70
N GLY A 321 7.73 19.71 -6.67
CA GLY A 321 7.15 19.10 -7.87
C GLY A 321 5.83 18.34 -7.63
N GLY A 322 5.27 18.40 -6.42
CA GLY A 322 3.97 17.83 -6.07
C GLY A 322 3.84 16.36 -6.45
N VAL A 323 2.81 16.04 -7.22
CA VAL A 323 2.54 14.67 -7.69
C VAL A 323 3.59 14.12 -8.66
N SER A 324 4.42 14.99 -9.24
CA SER A 324 5.55 14.56 -10.07
C SER A 324 6.78 14.18 -9.26
N ASN A 325 6.78 14.40 -7.95
CA ASN A 325 7.87 14.00 -7.08
C ASN A 325 8.08 12.48 -7.12
N PRO A 326 9.33 11.98 -7.26
CA PRO A 326 9.64 10.56 -7.29
C PRO A 326 9.08 9.77 -6.09
N LEU A 327 9.14 10.34 -4.88
CA LEU A 327 8.56 9.70 -3.69
C LEU A 327 7.05 9.53 -3.83
N VAL A 328 6.36 10.58 -4.26
CA VAL A 328 4.91 10.57 -4.43
C VAL A 328 4.48 9.53 -5.46
N ARG A 329 5.20 9.46 -6.59
CA ARG A 329 4.97 8.43 -7.63
C ARG A 329 5.27 7.02 -7.13
N GLN A 330 6.35 6.83 -6.38
CA GLN A 330 6.69 5.53 -5.78
C GLN A 330 5.61 5.04 -4.82
N LEU A 331 4.96 5.96 -4.10
CA LEU A 331 3.86 5.64 -3.19
C LEU A 331 2.52 5.45 -3.91
N GLY A 332 2.42 5.74 -5.20
CA GLY A 332 1.18 5.64 -5.98
C GLY A 332 0.10 6.64 -5.56
N ILE A 333 0.51 7.77 -4.99
CA ILE A 333 -0.37 8.87 -4.59
C ILE A 333 -0.73 9.68 -5.83
N LEU A 334 -2.00 10.08 -5.93
CA LEU A 334 -2.54 10.80 -7.08
C LEU A 334 -2.97 12.21 -6.73
N ASP A 335 -3.07 13.06 -7.74
CA ASP A 335 -3.54 14.45 -7.59
C ASP A 335 -5.02 14.49 -7.19
N GLU A 336 -5.79 13.52 -7.68
CA GLU A 336 -7.23 13.39 -7.40
C GLU A 336 -7.51 12.79 -6.01
N ASP A 337 -6.48 12.51 -5.20
CA ASP A 337 -6.65 12.10 -3.80
C ASP A 337 -7.17 13.29 -2.97
N ILE A 338 -8.43 13.22 -2.53
CA ILE A 338 -9.09 14.29 -1.76
C ILE A 338 -8.79 14.13 -0.25
N GLY A 339 -8.44 12.92 0.15
CA GLY A 339 -8.11 12.56 1.52
C GLY A 339 -6.63 12.25 1.70
N THR A 340 -6.26 12.00 2.94
CA THR A 340 -4.85 11.86 3.33
C THR A 340 -4.29 10.49 2.98
N ASN A 341 -3.16 10.47 2.29
CA ASN A 341 -2.28 9.30 2.19
C ASN A 341 -1.23 9.35 3.31
N ALA A 342 -0.66 8.21 3.70
CA ALA A 342 0.36 8.18 4.74
C ALA A 342 1.56 7.29 4.38
N LEU A 343 2.76 7.76 4.71
CA LEU A 343 3.98 6.99 4.76
C LEU A 343 4.42 6.89 6.21
N ILE A 344 4.72 5.69 6.68
CA ILE A 344 5.18 5.44 8.05
C ILE A 344 6.59 4.88 7.97
N LEU A 345 7.54 5.59 8.60
CA LEU A 345 8.93 5.19 8.70
C LEU A 345 9.24 4.73 10.12
N ARG A 346 10.00 3.64 10.22
CA ARG A 346 10.59 3.17 11.47
C ARG A 346 11.72 4.10 11.92
N PRO A 347 12.14 4.03 13.20
CA PRO A 347 13.32 4.71 13.72
C PRO A 347 14.60 4.52 12.89
N ASP A 348 14.79 3.36 12.25
CA ASP A 348 15.95 3.06 11.41
C ASP A 348 15.85 3.65 9.99
N GLY A 349 14.75 4.32 9.65
CA GLY A 349 14.49 4.91 8.34
C GLY A 349 13.87 3.95 7.31
N SER A 350 13.68 2.68 7.64
CA SER A 350 12.95 1.73 6.80
C SER A 350 11.44 2.04 6.78
N VAL A 351 10.76 1.68 5.70
CA VAL A 351 9.32 1.86 5.55
C VAL A 351 8.59 0.78 6.34
N ALA A 352 7.77 1.20 7.30
CA ALA A 352 6.84 0.31 8.00
C ALA A 352 5.55 0.08 7.21
N ALA A 353 5.02 1.13 6.58
CA ALA A 353 3.87 1.03 5.70
C ALA A 353 3.71 2.24 4.78
N SER A 354 3.11 2.02 3.61
CA SER A 354 2.49 3.07 2.79
C SER A 354 0.98 2.84 2.70
N LEU A 355 0.19 3.86 2.99
CA LEU A 355 -1.26 3.79 3.13
C LEU A 355 -1.92 4.77 2.17
N SER A 356 -2.76 4.26 1.27
CA SER A 356 -3.56 5.10 0.39
C SER A 356 -4.69 5.82 1.13
N GLU A 357 -5.23 6.87 0.51
CA GLU A 357 -6.46 7.54 0.94
C GLU A 357 -7.60 6.52 1.16
N MET A 358 -7.74 5.52 0.28
CA MET A 358 -8.82 4.54 0.36
C MET A 358 -8.75 3.73 1.66
N THR A 359 -7.54 3.39 2.09
CA THR A 359 -7.28 2.71 3.36
C THR A 359 -7.48 3.67 4.53
N MET A 360 -6.86 4.84 4.46
CA MET A 360 -6.93 5.86 5.50
C MET A 360 -8.37 6.30 5.75
N THR A 361 -9.20 6.45 4.72
CA THR A 361 -10.57 6.95 4.84
C THR A 361 -11.47 6.08 5.71
N ARG A 362 -11.20 4.77 5.74
CA ARG A 362 -11.98 3.80 6.51
C ARG A 362 -11.42 3.55 7.92
N SER A 363 -10.11 3.74 8.12
CA SER A 363 -9.41 3.27 9.33
C SER A 363 -8.67 4.36 10.13
N LYS A 364 -8.96 5.64 9.84
CA LYS A 364 -8.24 6.88 10.23
C LYS A 364 -7.50 6.89 11.56
N HIS A 365 -8.16 6.49 12.63
CA HIS A 365 -7.69 6.76 13.98
C HIS A 365 -6.94 5.60 14.61
N GLU A 366 -7.08 4.38 14.09
CA GLU A 366 -6.49 3.18 14.69
C GLU A 366 -5.29 2.70 13.90
N LEU A 367 -5.22 2.97 12.60
CA LEU A 367 -4.26 2.30 11.72
C LEU A 367 -2.81 2.66 12.02
N ILE A 368 -2.45 3.95 12.07
CA ILE A 368 -1.08 4.37 12.41
C ILE A 368 -0.71 3.91 13.84
N PRO A 369 -1.56 4.12 14.86
CA PRO A 369 -1.32 3.56 16.20
C PRO A 369 -1.09 2.06 16.21
N ASN A 370 -1.92 1.28 15.50
CA ASN A 370 -1.81 -0.18 15.48
C ASN A 370 -0.48 -0.62 14.84
N ILE A 371 -0.04 0.05 13.77
CA ILE A 371 1.26 -0.24 13.13
C ILE A 371 2.43 -0.08 14.10
N ILE A 372 2.38 0.95 14.93
CA ILE A 372 3.41 1.22 15.93
C ILE A 372 3.27 0.25 17.11
N SER A 373 2.04 -0.03 17.57
CA SER A 373 1.77 -0.98 18.67
C SER A 373 2.31 -2.39 18.40
N TRP A 374 2.20 -2.89 17.16
CA TRP A 374 2.84 -4.17 16.77
C TRP A 374 4.36 -4.13 16.93
N SER A 375 4.99 -3.02 16.57
CA SER A 375 6.44 -2.87 16.75
C SER A 375 6.85 -2.77 18.21
N ASP A 376 6.03 -2.13 19.05
CA ASP A 376 6.28 -2.04 20.49
C ASP A 376 6.31 -3.46 21.11
N GLU A 377 5.37 -4.33 20.71
CA GLU A 377 5.37 -5.72 21.15
C GLU A 377 6.62 -6.47 20.67
N GLU A 378 6.96 -6.39 19.38
CA GLU A 378 8.17 -7.03 18.84
C GLU A 378 9.43 -6.61 19.60
N ALA A 379 9.56 -5.31 19.92
CA ALA A 379 10.66 -4.79 20.70
C ALA A 379 10.67 -5.33 22.14
N VAL A 380 9.51 -5.44 22.79
CA VAL A 380 9.37 -6.01 24.13
C VAL A 380 9.76 -7.49 24.13
N MET A 381 9.26 -8.28 23.19
CA MET A 381 9.59 -9.71 23.08
C MET A 381 11.09 -9.91 22.84
N ALA A 382 11.70 -9.13 21.95
CA ALA A 382 13.14 -9.20 21.71
C ALA A 382 14.00 -8.82 22.94
N LEU A 383 13.52 -7.91 23.80
CA LEU A 383 14.18 -7.60 25.08
C LEU A 383 14.06 -8.75 26.08
N LEU A 384 12.88 -9.38 26.17
CA LEU A 384 12.66 -10.54 27.04
C LEU A 384 13.54 -11.74 26.62
N GLU A 385 13.66 -12.02 25.32
CA GLU A 385 14.54 -13.07 24.78
C GLU A 385 16.02 -12.85 25.16
N LYS A 386 16.45 -11.59 25.24
CA LYS A 386 17.81 -11.22 25.68
C LYS A 386 17.97 -11.21 27.21
N GLY A 387 16.91 -11.48 27.97
CA GLY A 387 16.89 -11.40 29.43
C GLY A 387 16.86 -9.98 29.98
N GLU A 388 16.59 -8.96 29.15
CA GLU A 388 16.56 -7.54 29.55
C GLU A 388 15.19 -7.14 30.13
N ILE A 389 14.74 -7.84 31.17
CA ILE A 389 13.38 -7.76 31.72
C ILE A 389 13.00 -6.34 32.16
N GLU A 390 13.87 -5.62 32.87
CA GLU A 390 13.58 -4.26 33.31
C GLU A 390 13.40 -3.29 32.13
N LYS A 391 14.18 -3.44 31.05
CA LYS A 391 13.98 -2.61 29.85
C LYS A 391 12.68 -2.94 29.14
N ALA A 392 12.30 -4.22 29.09
CA ALA A 392 11.03 -4.66 28.52
C ALA A 392 9.84 -4.08 29.31
N LYS A 393 9.94 -4.10 30.65
CA LYS A 393 8.99 -3.48 31.58
C LYS A 393 8.88 -1.97 31.40
N ASP A 394 10.01 -1.26 31.41
CA ASP A 394 10.03 0.19 31.22
C ASP A 394 9.41 0.55 29.87
N HIS A 395 9.68 -0.24 28.82
CA HIS A 395 9.11 -0.03 27.51
C HIS A 395 7.57 -0.17 27.53
N ILE A 396 7.05 -1.33 27.96
CA ILE A 396 5.62 -1.62 27.83
C ILE A 396 4.77 -0.86 28.86
N PHE A 397 5.24 -0.65 30.09
CA PHE A 397 4.50 0.11 31.10
C PHE A 397 4.45 1.60 30.80
N THR A 398 5.36 2.12 29.95
CA THR A 398 5.26 3.51 29.48
C THR A 398 4.11 3.67 28.48
N VAL A 399 3.97 2.74 27.53
CA VAL A 399 2.96 2.85 26.45
C VAL A 399 1.60 2.25 26.82
N ALA A 400 1.57 1.30 27.76
CA ALA A 400 0.36 0.67 28.30
C ALA A 400 0.47 0.50 29.83
N PRO A 401 0.34 1.60 30.60
CA PRO A 401 0.50 1.59 32.05
C PRO A 401 -0.45 0.61 32.75
N PRO A 402 -0.01 -0.08 33.80
CA PRO A 402 -0.89 -0.86 34.67
C PRO A 402 -2.03 0.00 35.22
N PHE A 403 -3.26 -0.52 35.17
CA PHE A 403 -4.40 0.17 35.75
C PHE A 403 -4.57 -0.20 37.23
N ASP A 404 -4.55 0.78 38.12
CA ASP A 404 -4.95 0.61 39.52
C ASP A 404 -6.46 0.86 39.68
N PRO A 405 -7.27 -0.16 40.02
CA PRO A 405 -8.71 -0.01 40.24
C PRO A 405 -9.08 0.94 41.38
N LYS A 406 -8.14 1.27 42.27
CA LYS A 406 -8.33 2.22 43.37
C LYS A 406 -7.95 3.65 43.00
N ALA A 407 -7.39 3.88 41.82
CA ALA A 407 -6.99 5.21 41.40
C ALA A 407 -8.22 6.12 41.23
N VAL A 408 -8.08 7.36 41.68
CA VAL A 408 -9.13 8.38 41.61
C VAL A 408 -8.65 9.62 40.87
N ASP A 409 -9.57 10.32 40.22
CA ASP A 409 -9.30 11.64 39.63
C ASP A 409 -9.07 12.70 40.72
N GLY A 410 -8.70 13.92 40.30
CA GLY A 410 -8.51 15.06 41.22
C GLY A 410 -9.77 15.48 42.00
N LYS A 411 -10.91 14.82 41.79
CA LYS A 411 -12.19 15.03 42.48
C LYS A 411 -12.60 13.79 43.31
N GLY A 412 -11.70 12.81 43.49
CA GLY A 412 -11.95 11.61 44.27
C GLY A 412 -12.85 10.58 43.60
N ARG A 413 -13.09 10.69 42.28
CA ARG A 413 -13.92 9.73 41.54
C ARG A 413 -13.05 8.60 40.99
N PRO A 414 -13.49 7.32 41.05
CA PRO A 414 -12.75 6.22 40.47
C PRO A 414 -12.42 6.46 39.00
N LEU A 415 -11.16 6.26 38.63
CA LEU A 415 -10.74 6.28 37.24
C LEU A 415 -11.37 5.11 36.49
N LYS A 416 -11.75 5.32 35.24
CA LYS A 416 -12.18 4.23 34.36
C LYS A 416 -10.93 3.53 33.83
N LYS A 417 -10.97 2.19 33.79
CA LYS A 417 -9.92 1.40 33.15
C LYS A 417 -9.77 1.87 31.69
N PRO A 418 -8.56 2.25 31.26
CA PRO A 418 -8.32 2.58 29.86
C PRO A 418 -8.53 1.34 28.99
N VAL A 419 -9.07 1.55 27.79
CA VAL A 419 -9.14 0.48 26.78
C VAL A 419 -7.80 0.42 26.10
N GLU A 420 -6.98 -0.55 26.49
CA GLU A 420 -5.66 -0.76 25.91
C GLU A 420 -5.72 -1.57 24.61
N ASN A 421 -4.72 -1.38 23.76
CA ASN A 421 -4.55 -2.22 22.58
C ASN A 421 -4.22 -3.65 23.04
N TYR A 422 -4.92 -4.66 22.51
CA TYR A 422 -4.70 -6.06 22.88
C TYR A 422 -3.25 -6.52 22.60
N VAL A 423 -2.58 -5.92 21.61
CA VAL A 423 -1.17 -6.17 21.31
C VAL A 423 -0.27 -5.73 22.47
N HIS A 424 -0.55 -4.56 23.05
CA HIS A 424 0.18 -4.09 24.22
C HIS A 424 -0.14 -4.90 25.48
N LEU A 425 -1.39 -5.32 25.67
CA LEU A 425 -1.77 -6.22 26.77
C LEU A 425 -1.06 -7.57 26.67
N ARG A 426 -0.93 -8.13 25.46
CA ARG A 426 -0.19 -9.39 25.23
C ARG A 426 1.29 -9.23 25.60
N ALA A 427 1.94 -8.18 25.12
CA ALA A 427 3.32 -7.85 25.51
C ALA A 427 3.46 -7.66 27.04
N ARG A 428 2.49 -6.99 27.67
CA ARG A 428 2.48 -6.75 29.12
C ARG A 428 2.30 -8.04 29.93
N ALA A 429 1.48 -8.97 29.45
CA ALA A 429 1.32 -10.30 30.04
C ALA A 429 2.65 -11.08 30.06
N HIS A 430 3.42 -11.05 28.96
CA HIS A 430 4.74 -11.67 28.89
C HIS A 430 5.75 -11.02 29.85
N VAL A 431 5.73 -9.68 29.97
CA VAL A 431 6.56 -8.97 30.95
C VAL A 431 6.20 -9.34 32.38
N TYR A 432 4.91 -9.36 32.74
CA TYR A 432 4.48 -9.78 34.07
C TYR A 432 4.89 -11.23 34.40
N LEU A 433 4.78 -12.13 33.42
CA LEU A 433 5.24 -13.50 33.56
C LEU A 433 6.76 -13.56 33.83
N ALA A 434 7.56 -12.78 33.11
CA ALA A 434 9.00 -12.68 33.32
C ALA A 434 9.38 -12.08 34.69
N LEU A 435 8.56 -11.16 35.21
CA LEU A 435 8.70 -10.59 36.55
C LEU A 435 8.21 -11.52 37.68
N GLY A 436 7.60 -12.66 37.33
CA GLY A 436 7.01 -13.60 38.30
C GLY A 436 5.63 -13.19 38.83
N ASP A 437 5.03 -12.11 38.34
CA ASP A 437 3.66 -11.71 38.69
C ASP A 437 2.64 -12.46 37.83
N LYS A 438 2.46 -13.74 38.14
CA LYS A 438 1.55 -14.64 37.42
C LYS A 438 0.10 -14.12 37.41
N LYS A 439 -0.33 -13.44 38.48
CA LYS A 439 -1.70 -12.94 38.60
C LYS A 439 -1.95 -11.80 37.62
N ALA A 440 -1.04 -10.84 37.56
CA ALA A 440 -1.15 -9.75 36.59
C ALA A 440 -1.01 -10.27 35.15
N ALA A 441 -0.10 -11.22 34.91
CA ALA A 441 0.06 -11.87 33.60
C ALA A 441 -1.24 -12.55 33.14
N LEU A 442 -1.89 -13.32 34.02
CA LEU A 442 -3.12 -14.02 33.71
C LEU A 442 -4.26 -13.04 33.38
N ASN A 443 -4.41 -11.97 34.16
CA ASN A 443 -5.45 -10.97 33.91
C ASN A 443 -5.34 -10.34 32.52
N ASP A 444 -4.12 -9.96 32.11
CA ASP A 444 -3.87 -9.40 30.77
C ASP A 444 -4.08 -10.44 29.67
N ALA A 445 -3.60 -11.68 29.87
CA ALA A 445 -3.75 -12.77 28.91
C ALA A 445 -5.23 -13.14 28.68
N GLU A 446 -6.04 -13.18 29.75
CA GLU A 446 -7.48 -13.44 29.65
C GLU A 446 -8.22 -12.31 28.91
N GLU A 447 -7.83 -11.05 29.12
CA GLU A 447 -8.41 -9.91 28.39
C GLU A 447 -8.07 -9.96 26.89
N VAL A 448 -6.83 -10.33 26.55
CA VAL A 448 -6.41 -10.58 25.16
C VAL A 448 -7.24 -11.71 24.55
N LEU A 449 -7.36 -12.84 25.24
CA LEU A 449 -8.12 -13.99 24.75
C LEU A 449 -9.60 -13.64 24.55
N GLN A 450 -10.20 -12.92 25.50
CA GLN A 450 -11.58 -12.44 25.41
C GLN A 450 -11.77 -11.51 24.20
N PHE A 451 -10.85 -10.57 24.01
CA PHE A 451 -10.86 -9.68 22.85
C PHE A 451 -10.79 -10.46 21.53
N LEU A 452 -9.92 -11.47 21.46
CA LEU A 452 -9.74 -12.29 20.27
C LEU A 452 -10.97 -13.16 19.98
N LYS A 453 -11.61 -13.75 21.01
CA LYS A 453 -12.82 -14.55 20.86
C LYS A 453 -14.06 -13.72 20.50
N GLU A 454 -14.27 -12.59 21.19
CA GLU A 454 -15.51 -11.82 21.06
C GLU A 454 -15.43 -10.70 20.03
N LYS A 455 -14.35 -9.93 19.98
CA LYS A 455 -14.27 -8.80 19.04
C LYS A 455 -13.67 -9.24 17.72
N ALA A 456 -12.52 -9.90 17.76
CA ALA A 456 -11.86 -10.35 16.55
C ALA A 456 -12.60 -11.54 15.92
N GLY A 457 -13.06 -12.53 16.70
CA GLY A 457 -13.77 -13.72 16.22
C GLY A 457 -15.10 -13.43 15.50
N TRP A 458 -15.78 -12.34 15.87
CA TRP A 458 -16.96 -11.88 15.12
C TRP A 458 -16.60 -11.21 13.78
N MET A 459 -15.41 -10.62 13.71
CA MET A 459 -14.91 -9.90 12.54
C MET A 459 -14.16 -10.80 11.56
N THR A 460 -13.52 -11.86 12.05
CA THR A 460 -12.75 -12.84 11.27
C THR A 460 -13.00 -14.23 11.82
N LEU A 461 -13.11 -15.23 10.94
CA LEU A 461 -13.36 -16.62 11.35
C LEU A 461 -12.18 -17.22 12.14
N LEU A 462 -10.96 -16.68 11.97
CA LEU A 462 -9.73 -17.12 12.62
C LEU A 462 -8.84 -15.90 12.92
N PRO A 463 -8.96 -15.29 14.12
CA PRO A 463 -8.06 -14.23 14.57
C PRO A 463 -6.60 -14.71 14.67
N LYS A 464 -5.67 -13.96 14.06
CA LYS A 464 -4.23 -14.17 14.25
C LYS A 464 -3.88 -13.99 15.74
N GLY A 465 -3.13 -14.91 16.34
CA GLY A 465 -2.75 -14.85 17.74
C GLY A 465 -3.72 -15.54 18.71
N LEU A 466 -4.80 -16.18 18.21
CA LEU A 466 -5.81 -16.81 19.07
C LEU A 466 -5.26 -18.06 19.77
N GLU A 467 -4.61 -18.95 19.03
CA GLU A 467 -4.03 -20.18 19.57
C GLU A 467 -2.96 -19.84 20.62
N GLU A 468 -2.07 -18.89 20.31
CA GLU A 468 -1.02 -18.45 21.23
C GLU A 468 -1.60 -17.82 22.52
N ALA A 469 -2.73 -17.10 22.41
CA ALA A 469 -3.42 -16.55 23.58
C ALA A 469 -4.08 -17.65 24.42
N GLU A 470 -4.66 -18.68 23.79
CA GLU A 470 -5.22 -19.84 24.49
C GLU A 470 -4.14 -20.61 25.25
N GLU A 471 -3.03 -20.90 24.58
CA GLU A 471 -1.87 -21.58 25.18
C GLU A 471 -1.28 -20.79 26.36
N LEU A 472 -1.15 -19.47 26.23
CA LEU A 472 -0.64 -18.62 27.31
C LEU A 472 -1.56 -18.64 28.53
N VAL A 473 -2.88 -18.53 28.33
CA VAL A 473 -3.86 -18.62 29.44
C VAL A 473 -3.82 -19.99 30.10
N GLU A 474 -3.75 -21.08 29.32
CA GLU A 474 -3.62 -22.43 29.87
C GLU A 474 -2.35 -22.60 30.70
N LEU A 475 -1.21 -22.14 30.19
CA LEU A 475 0.08 -22.21 30.88
C LEU A 475 0.05 -21.48 32.22
N LEU A 476 -0.57 -20.30 32.25
CA LEU A 476 -0.69 -19.46 33.45
C LEU A 476 -1.65 -20.06 34.49
N LYS A 477 -2.70 -20.78 34.05
CA LYS A 477 -3.63 -21.49 34.94
C LYS A 477 -3.02 -22.76 35.53
N LYS A 478 -2.38 -23.61 34.72
CA LYS A 478 -1.75 -24.87 35.17
C LYS A 478 -0.67 -24.63 36.24
N LYS A 479 0.11 -23.55 36.12
CA LYS A 479 1.16 -23.17 37.09
C LYS A 479 0.64 -22.40 38.33
N GLY A 480 -0.68 -22.22 38.47
CA GLY A 480 -1.32 -21.67 39.66
C GLY A 480 -1.90 -22.72 40.61
N GLU A 481 -1.92 -23.99 40.17
CA GLU A 481 -2.38 -25.15 40.95
C GLU A 481 -1.21 -25.92 41.63
N GLU A 482 0.04 -25.55 41.31
CA GLU A 482 1.28 -25.93 42.02
C GLU A 482 1.81 -24.75 42.84
#